data_AF-A0A353CUQ7-F1
#
_entry.id   AF-A0A353CUQ7-F1
#
_cell.length_a   1.000
_cell.length_b   1.000
_cell.length_c   1.000
_cell.angle_alpha   90.00
_cell.angle_beta   90.00
_cell.angle_gamma   90.00
#
_symmetry.space_group_name_H-M   'P 1'
#
loop_
_entity.id
_entity.type
_entity.pdbx_description
1 polymer ?
#
loop_
_entity_poly.entity_id
_entity_poly.type
_entity_poly.pdbx_seq_one_letter_code
_entity_poly.pdbx_strand_id
1 'polypeptide(L)'
;MPGASAGMGGSMTSRDLGLVEKLRAAGKEIVTHAPGMTPEERRSVWLRAQASDLYFASPQAVTMDGKLVFLDAYGNRGAAVIYGPRKIVLIAGVNKLSRDEADGLRRARDIAAIANNIRLKKDNPCVKAGRCVDCSSPSRICNAVTLLWKRPLASDIEVLLVNEQLGY
;
A
#
# COMPACT_ATOMS: atom_id res chain seq x y z
N MET A 1 7.26 14.17 14.09
CA MET A 1 6.75 14.64 12.78
C MET A 1 5.64 15.65 13.01
N PRO A 2 5.76 16.89 12.48
CA PRO A 2 4.64 17.84 12.44
C PRO A 2 3.51 17.30 11.54
N GLY A 3 2.26 17.62 11.86
CA GLY A 3 1.04 17.10 11.21
C GLY A 3 0.04 16.57 12.23
N ALA A 4 -1.22 16.96 12.16
CA ALA A 4 -2.25 16.57 13.12
C ALA A 4 -2.93 15.25 12.74
N SER A 5 -3.01 14.96 11.44
CA SER A 5 -3.71 13.80 10.87
C SER A 5 -2.77 12.84 10.12
N ALA A 6 -3.06 11.54 10.21
CA ALA A 6 -2.33 10.47 9.55
C ALA A 6 -3.28 9.53 8.81
N GLY A 7 -3.21 9.57 7.48
CA GLY A 7 -3.92 8.67 6.59
C GLY A 7 -3.19 7.32 6.44
N MET A 8 -3.92 6.21 6.51
CA MET A 8 -3.34 4.86 6.40
C MET A 8 -3.80 4.17 5.12
N GLY A 9 -2.88 3.85 4.21
CA GLY A 9 -3.16 3.20 2.92
C GLY A 9 -3.61 1.73 2.97
N GLY A 10 -3.86 1.16 4.15
CA GLY A 10 -4.18 -0.27 4.30
C GLY A 10 -2.96 -1.19 4.19
N SER A 11 -1.84 -0.79 4.79
CA SER A 11 -0.57 -1.51 4.77
C SER A 11 -0.44 -2.52 5.91
N MET A 12 -0.17 -3.78 5.59
CA MET A 12 0.17 -4.79 6.60
C MET A 12 1.52 -4.52 7.26
N THR A 13 2.49 -3.96 6.54
CA THR A 13 3.77 -3.51 7.11
C THR A 13 3.56 -2.48 8.24
N SER A 14 2.61 -1.55 8.07
CA SER A 14 2.28 -0.60 9.14
C SER A 14 1.62 -1.27 10.35
N ARG A 15 0.88 -2.37 10.12
CA ARG A 15 0.27 -3.17 11.19
C ARG A 15 1.34 -3.96 11.96
N ASP A 16 2.27 -4.61 11.25
CA ASP A 16 3.34 -5.41 11.86
C ASP A 16 4.23 -4.55 12.79
N LEU A 17 4.44 -3.28 12.43
CA LEU A 17 5.21 -2.32 13.24
C LEU A 17 4.44 -1.69 14.40
N GLY A 18 3.15 -1.99 14.56
CA GLY A 18 2.26 -1.33 15.54
C GLY A 18 2.14 0.17 15.31
N LEU A 19 2.29 0.63 14.07
CA LEU A 19 2.46 2.06 13.75
C LEU A 19 1.23 2.88 14.12
N VAL A 20 0.03 2.33 13.89
CA VAL A 20 -1.23 3.03 14.20
C VAL A 20 -1.30 3.42 15.67
N GLU A 21 -0.97 2.49 16.58
CA GLU A 21 -1.04 2.77 18.02
C GLU A 21 0.06 3.74 18.47
N LYS A 22 1.26 3.64 17.89
CA LYS A 22 2.34 4.61 18.13
C LYS A 22 1.95 6.02 17.68
N LEU A 23 1.29 6.16 16.53
CA LEU A 23 0.81 7.44 16.02
C LEU A 23 -0.32 8.01 16.89
N ARG A 24 -1.26 7.17 17.35
CA ARG A 24 -2.29 7.59 18.30
C ARG A 24 -1.70 8.07 19.62
N ALA A 25 -0.74 7.31 20.18
CA ALA A 25 -0.04 7.69 21.41
C ALA A 25 0.75 9.00 21.25
N ALA A 26 1.20 9.31 20.04
CA ALA A 26 1.81 10.58 19.67
C ALA A 26 0.80 11.70 19.35
N GLY A 27 -0.50 11.50 19.65
CA GLY A 27 -1.55 12.50 19.51
C GLY A 27 -2.03 12.74 18.07
N LYS A 28 -1.85 11.79 17.16
CA LYS A 28 -2.31 11.93 15.75
C LYS A 28 -3.73 11.40 15.57
N GLU A 29 -4.54 12.13 14.81
CA GLU A 29 -5.80 11.61 14.28
C GLU A 29 -5.51 10.55 13.20
N ILE A 30 -6.06 9.35 13.34
CA ILE A 30 -5.86 8.27 12.36
C ILE A 30 -7.04 8.21 11.40
N VAL A 31 -6.77 8.37 10.11
CA VAL A 31 -7.76 8.24 9.05
C VAL A 31 -7.53 6.93 8.30
N THR A 32 -8.35 5.92 8.58
CA THR A 32 -8.28 4.60 7.95
C THR A 32 -9.66 3.99 7.79
N HIS A 33 -9.82 3.16 6.76
CA HIS A 33 -11.01 2.31 6.62
C HIS A 33 -11.12 1.31 7.78
N ALA A 34 -12.34 0.97 8.15
CA ALA A 34 -12.66 -0.02 9.16
C ALA A 34 -13.64 -1.09 8.61
N PRO A 35 -13.69 -2.28 9.23
CA PRO A 35 -14.73 -3.27 8.93
C PRO A 35 -16.14 -2.68 9.10
N GLY A 36 -17.10 -3.16 8.31
CA GLY A 36 -18.50 -2.75 8.40
C GLY A 36 -18.88 -1.49 7.61
N MET A 37 -17.91 -0.70 7.13
CA MET A 37 -18.20 0.48 6.29
C MET A 37 -18.84 0.09 4.97
N THR A 38 -19.88 0.83 4.60
CA THR A 38 -20.49 0.84 3.26
C THR A 38 -19.48 1.30 2.18
N PRO A 39 -19.74 1.04 0.89
CA PRO A 39 -18.88 1.51 -0.19
C PRO A 39 -18.66 3.03 -0.17
N GLU A 40 -19.72 3.82 0.06
CA GLU A 40 -19.68 5.28 0.14
C GLU A 40 -18.86 5.78 1.33
N GLU A 41 -19.09 5.23 2.54
CA GLU A 41 -18.30 5.59 3.73
C GLU A 41 -16.82 5.26 3.52
N ARG A 42 -16.54 4.09 2.95
CA ARG A 42 -15.17 3.66 2.65
C ARG A 42 -14.52 4.60 1.65
N ARG A 43 -15.22 5.01 0.60
CA ARG A 43 -14.74 5.99 -0.38
C ARG A 43 -14.44 7.33 0.29
N SER A 44 -15.36 7.83 1.11
CA SER A 44 -15.18 9.08 1.86
C SER A 44 -13.95 9.04 2.76
N VAL A 45 -13.76 7.94 3.52
CA VAL A 45 -12.59 7.74 4.37
C VAL A 45 -11.30 7.68 3.56
N TRP A 46 -11.29 7.04 2.39
CA TRP A 46 -10.10 7.03 1.52
C TRP A 46 -9.72 8.40 0.99
N LEU A 47 -10.72 9.22 0.64
CA LEU A 47 -10.48 10.61 0.22
C LEU A 47 -9.93 11.44 1.38
N ARG A 48 -10.48 11.30 2.60
CA ARG A 48 -9.94 11.96 3.79
C ARG A 48 -8.51 11.52 4.12
N ALA A 49 -8.20 10.23 3.97
CA ALA A 49 -6.84 9.73 4.16
C ALA A 49 -5.86 10.37 3.17
N GLN A 50 -6.30 10.60 1.92
CA GLN A 50 -5.52 11.32 0.90
C GLN A 50 -5.40 12.84 1.13
N ALA A 51 -6.22 13.40 2.02
CA ALA A 51 -6.14 14.80 2.42
C ALA A 51 -5.42 15.00 3.77
N SER A 52 -4.93 13.93 4.39
CA SER A 52 -4.24 14.00 5.69
C SER A 52 -2.85 14.66 5.57
N ASP A 53 -2.32 15.17 6.68
CA ASP A 53 -0.98 15.80 6.72
C ASP A 53 0.13 14.80 6.41
N LEU A 54 0.00 13.60 6.99
CA LEU A 54 0.88 12.46 6.79
C LEU A 54 0.11 11.33 6.14
N TYR A 55 0.77 10.58 5.25
CA TYR A 55 0.21 9.36 4.69
C TYR A 55 1.19 8.20 4.73
N PHE A 56 0.74 7.10 5.30
CA PHE A 56 1.55 5.90 5.47
C PHE A 56 1.05 4.80 4.53
N ALA A 57 1.96 4.32 3.70
CA ALA A 57 1.74 3.18 2.84
C ALA A 57 2.99 2.30 2.76
N SER A 58 2.88 1.20 2.04
CA SER A 58 3.99 0.32 1.75
C SER A 58 3.91 -0.07 0.27
N PRO A 59 5.01 0.06 -0.48
CA PRO A 59 5.07 -0.48 -1.84
C PRO A 59 5.03 -2.00 -1.78
N GLN A 60 4.58 -2.61 -2.87
CA GLN A 60 4.62 -4.06 -3.07
C GLN A 60 5.97 -4.52 -3.62
N ALA A 61 6.74 -3.62 -4.23
CA ALA A 61 8.14 -3.87 -4.56
C ALA A 61 8.94 -2.57 -4.60
N VAL A 62 10.23 -2.67 -4.28
CA VAL A 62 11.23 -1.63 -4.46
C VAL A 62 12.35 -2.23 -5.30
N THR A 63 12.61 -1.67 -6.47
CA THR A 63 13.66 -2.18 -7.35
C THR A 63 15.04 -1.76 -6.86
N MET A 64 16.10 -2.45 -7.30
CA MET A 64 17.48 -2.12 -6.93
C MET A 64 17.90 -0.69 -7.36
N ASP A 65 17.29 -0.16 -8.42
CA ASP A 65 17.47 1.22 -8.87
C ASP A 65 16.46 2.23 -8.26
N GLY A 66 15.71 1.81 -7.23
CA GLY A 66 14.90 2.69 -6.38
C GLY A 66 13.47 2.99 -6.89
N LYS A 67 12.98 2.27 -7.89
CA LYS A 67 11.62 2.41 -8.42
C LYS A 67 10.63 1.69 -7.52
N LEU A 68 9.42 2.24 -7.39
CA LEU A 68 8.42 1.76 -6.46
C LEU A 68 7.20 1.21 -7.20
N VAL A 69 6.77 0.00 -6.85
CA VAL A 69 5.62 -0.67 -7.46
C VAL A 69 4.47 -0.71 -6.46
N PHE A 70 3.32 -0.20 -6.88
CA PHE A 70 2.06 -0.29 -6.17
C PHE A 70 1.02 -1.04 -6.99
N LEU A 71 0.21 -1.86 -6.32
CA LEU A 71 -0.82 -2.68 -6.95
C LEU A 71 -2.14 -2.60 -6.16
N ASP A 72 -3.21 -2.12 -6.78
CA ASP A 72 -4.45 -1.78 -6.08
C ASP A 72 -5.71 -2.39 -6.70
N ALA A 73 -6.71 -2.60 -5.83
CA ALA A 73 -8.07 -2.92 -6.24
C ALA A 73 -8.81 -1.66 -6.69
N TYR A 74 -8.73 -0.60 -5.87
CA TYR A 74 -9.50 0.64 -6.01
C TYR A 74 -8.65 1.85 -6.48
N GLY A 75 -7.34 1.68 -6.61
CA GLY A 75 -6.40 2.77 -6.96
C GLY A 75 -6.12 3.78 -5.84
N ASN A 76 -6.59 3.55 -4.61
CA ASN A 76 -6.50 4.51 -3.51
C ASN A 76 -5.05 4.78 -3.04
N ARG A 77 -4.17 3.76 -3.03
CA ARG A 77 -2.75 3.98 -2.71
C ARG A 77 -2.02 4.62 -3.89
N GLY A 78 -2.23 4.14 -5.11
CA GLY A 78 -1.71 4.76 -6.33
C GLY A 78 -2.01 6.26 -6.40
N ALA A 79 -3.27 6.66 -6.19
CA ALA A 79 -3.67 8.06 -6.16
C ALA A 79 -2.92 8.87 -5.09
N ALA A 80 -2.78 8.32 -3.88
CA ALA A 80 -2.08 8.97 -2.78
C ALA A 80 -0.59 9.20 -3.10
N VAL A 81 0.10 8.23 -3.70
CA VAL A 81 1.56 8.29 -3.95
C VAL A 81 1.94 9.04 -5.23
N ILE A 82 0.99 9.27 -6.14
CA ILE A 82 1.22 10.07 -7.35
C ILE A 82 1.14 11.56 -7.07
N TYR A 83 0.08 12.00 -6.38
CA TYR A 83 -0.18 13.43 -6.15
C TYR A 83 -0.56 13.78 -4.71
N GLY A 84 -1.23 12.87 -3.99
CA GLY A 84 -2.08 13.19 -2.84
C GLY A 84 -1.46 13.97 -1.66
N PRO A 85 -1.30 13.36 -0.48
CA PRO A 85 -0.86 14.05 0.74
C PRO A 85 0.45 14.80 0.60
N ARG A 86 0.60 15.92 1.34
CA ARG A 86 1.83 16.73 1.31
C ARG A 86 3.05 15.91 1.70
N LYS A 87 2.96 15.08 2.75
CA LYS A 87 4.03 14.17 3.20
C LYS A 87 3.57 12.72 3.16
N ILE A 88 4.35 11.90 2.48
CA ILE A 88 4.11 10.48 2.27
C ILE A 88 5.30 9.70 2.82
N VAL A 89 5.03 8.77 3.72
CA VAL A 89 6.03 7.88 4.31
C VAL A 89 5.74 6.46 3.85
N LEU A 90 6.69 5.91 3.09
CA LEU A 90 6.62 4.59 2.51
C LEU A 90 7.56 3.66 3.26
N ILE A 91 7.02 2.62 3.87
CA ILE A 91 7.81 1.68 4.67
C ILE A 91 7.86 0.35 3.94
N ALA A 92 9.04 -0.18 3.70
CA ALA A 92 9.24 -1.48 3.05
C ALA A 92 10.26 -2.32 3.81
N GLY A 93 9.93 -3.60 4.02
CA GLY A 93 10.89 -4.59 4.50
C GLY A 93 11.82 -5.06 3.38
N VAL A 94 12.96 -5.66 3.73
CA VAL A 94 13.92 -6.22 2.76
C VAL A 94 13.30 -7.31 1.89
N ASN A 95 12.26 -7.99 2.37
CA ASN A 95 11.46 -8.94 1.59
C ASN A 95 10.77 -8.30 0.37
N LYS A 96 10.77 -6.97 0.24
CA LYS A 96 10.15 -6.22 -0.86
C LYS A 96 11.13 -5.75 -1.93
N LEU A 97 12.42 -6.02 -1.77
CA LEU A 97 13.41 -5.72 -2.80
C LEU A 97 13.20 -6.61 -4.03
N SER A 98 13.42 -6.05 -5.21
CA SER A 98 13.29 -6.73 -6.50
C SER A 98 14.40 -6.29 -7.44
N ARG A 99 14.82 -7.18 -8.34
CA ARG A 99 15.98 -6.88 -9.21
C ARG A 99 15.72 -5.70 -10.13
N ASP A 100 14.55 -5.68 -10.76
CA ASP A 100 14.14 -4.74 -11.80
C ASP A 100 12.62 -4.55 -11.79
N GLU A 101 12.09 -3.72 -12.71
CA GLU A 101 10.66 -3.45 -12.82
C GLU A 101 9.83 -4.71 -13.11
N ALA A 102 10.31 -5.58 -13.99
CA ALA A 102 9.60 -6.81 -14.35
C ALA A 102 9.53 -7.77 -13.16
N ASP A 103 10.62 -7.88 -12.39
CA ASP A 103 10.68 -8.63 -11.15
C ASP A 103 9.77 -8.05 -10.06
N GLY A 104 9.76 -6.72 -9.90
CA GLY A 104 8.88 -6.04 -8.97
C GLY A 104 7.40 -6.25 -9.29
N LEU A 105 7.03 -6.21 -10.58
CA LEU A 105 5.67 -6.51 -11.04
C LEU A 105 5.28 -7.97 -10.78
N ARG A 106 6.17 -8.92 -11.07
CA ARG A 106 5.95 -10.34 -10.75
C ARG A 106 5.75 -10.52 -9.26
N ARG A 107 6.66 -10.01 -8.43
CA ARG A 107 6.56 -10.06 -6.95
C ARG A 107 5.24 -9.48 -6.46
N ALA A 108 4.84 -8.31 -6.96
CA ALA A 108 3.59 -7.68 -6.57
C ALA A 108 2.36 -8.55 -6.89
N ARG A 109 2.36 -9.27 -8.02
CA ARG A 109 1.25 -10.12 -8.46
C ARG A 109 1.26 -11.51 -7.83
N ASP A 110 2.41 -12.17 -7.79
CA ASP A 110 2.55 -13.57 -7.38
C ASP A 110 2.75 -13.74 -5.87
N ILE A 111 3.30 -12.74 -5.19
CA ILE A 111 3.55 -12.82 -3.75
C ILE A 111 2.56 -11.91 -3.02
N ALA A 112 2.66 -10.59 -3.25
CA ALA A 112 1.90 -9.62 -2.46
C ALA A 112 0.39 -9.73 -2.66
N ALA A 113 -0.09 -9.80 -3.91
CA ALA A 113 -1.52 -9.90 -4.18
C ALA A 113 -2.11 -11.24 -3.72
N ILE A 114 -1.40 -12.36 -3.89
CA ILE A 114 -1.90 -13.68 -3.46
C ILE A 114 -2.01 -13.73 -1.94
N ALA A 115 -0.96 -13.32 -1.21
CA ALA A 115 -0.98 -13.23 0.25
C ALA A 115 -2.13 -12.34 0.74
N ASN A 116 -2.37 -11.20 0.09
CA ASN A 116 -3.48 -10.32 0.44
C ASN A 116 -4.86 -10.93 0.14
N ASN A 117 -5.02 -11.65 -0.97
CA ASN A 117 -6.26 -12.35 -1.27
C ASN A 117 -6.58 -13.42 -0.22
N ILE A 118 -5.58 -14.18 0.23
CA ILE A 118 -5.72 -15.17 1.31
C ILE A 118 -6.16 -14.47 2.60
N ARG A 119 -5.46 -13.40 3.00
CA ARG A 119 -5.79 -12.61 4.20
C ARG A 119 -7.21 -12.05 4.16
N LEU A 120 -7.65 -11.58 2.99
CA LEU A 120 -8.98 -11.02 2.75
C LEU A 120 -10.06 -12.08 2.47
N LYS A 121 -9.69 -13.38 2.54
CA LYS A 121 -10.59 -14.51 2.28
C LYS A 121 -11.32 -14.41 0.92
N LYS A 122 -10.60 -13.98 -0.12
CA LYS A 122 -11.14 -13.89 -1.49
C LYS A 122 -11.04 -15.25 -2.20
N ASP A 123 -12.06 -15.59 -2.98
CA ASP A 123 -12.06 -16.75 -3.88
C ASP A 123 -11.56 -16.37 -5.29
N ASN A 124 -10.45 -15.62 -5.36
CA ASN A 124 -9.85 -15.34 -6.66
C ASN A 124 -9.07 -16.59 -7.13
N PRO A 125 -9.09 -16.93 -8.43
CA PRO A 125 -8.43 -18.15 -8.96
C PRO A 125 -6.97 -18.32 -8.55
N CYS A 126 -6.24 -17.21 -8.39
CA CYS A 126 -4.85 -17.21 -7.92
C CYS A 126 -4.63 -17.82 -6.52
N VAL A 127 -5.64 -17.78 -5.63
CA VAL A 127 -5.56 -18.37 -4.28
C VAL A 127 -5.49 -19.88 -4.36
N LYS A 128 -6.35 -20.50 -5.19
CA LYS A 128 -6.37 -21.96 -5.42
C LYS A 128 -5.15 -22.42 -6.23
N ALA A 129 -4.74 -21.63 -7.22
CA ALA A 129 -3.62 -21.98 -8.09
C ALA A 129 -2.24 -21.82 -7.44
N GLY A 130 -2.12 -21.07 -6.34
CA GLY A 130 -0.84 -20.76 -5.69
C GLY A 130 0.09 -19.85 -6.52
N ARG A 131 -0.40 -19.30 -7.63
CA ARG A 131 0.32 -18.39 -8.55
C ARG A 131 -0.66 -17.45 -9.24
N CYS A 132 -0.17 -16.34 -9.81
CA CYS A 132 -1.01 -15.50 -10.64
C CYS A 132 -1.40 -16.28 -11.91
N VAL A 133 -2.68 -16.19 -12.25
CA VAL A 133 -3.26 -16.76 -13.47
C VAL A 133 -3.92 -15.68 -14.34
N ASP A 134 -3.56 -14.43 -14.08
CA ASP A 134 -4.11 -13.23 -14.74
C ASP A 134 -5.65 -13.24 -14.85
N CYS A 135 -6.32 -13.52 -13.74
CA CYS A 135 -7.76 -13.69 -13.74
C CYS A 135 -8.54 -12.39 -14.03
N SER A 136 -9.75 -12.55 -14.56
CA SER A 136 -10.77 -11.50 -14.73
C SER A 136 -11.85 -11.53 -13.63
N SER A 137 -11.57 -12.17 -12.49
CA SER A 137 -12.54 -12.31 -11.40
C SER A 137 -13.13 -10.96 -10.95
N PRO A 138 -14.44 -10.86 -10.74
CA PRO A 138 -15.07 -9.63 -10.24
C PRO A 138 -14.51 -9.15 -8.89
N SER A 139 -13.92 -10.05 -8.10
CA SER A 139 -13.33 -9.72 -6.80
C SER A 139 -11.82 -9.51 -6.83
N ARG A 140 -11.21 -9.36 -8.02
CA ARG A 140 -9.78 -9.09 -8.23
C ARG A 140 -9.34 -7.84 -7.46
N ILE A 141 -8.19 -7.93 -6.81
CA ILE A 141 -7.61 -6.84 -5.99
C ILE A 141 -6.32 -6.23 -6.58
N CYS A 142 -5.95 -6.66 -7.78
CA CYS A 142 -4.75 -6.24 -8.51
C CYS A 142 -5.14 -5.62 -9.87
N ASN A 143 -6.03 -4.63 -9.83
CA ASN A 143 -6.65 -4.03 -11.02
C ASN A 143 -5.80 -2.91 -11.62
N ALA A 144 -5.14 -2.11 -10.77
CA ALA A 144 -4.33 -0.98 -11.18
C ALA A 144 -2.90 -1.14 -10.67
N VAL A 145 -1.94 -0.84 -11.54
CA VAL A 145 -0.52 -0.75 -11.17
C VAL A 145 -0.07 0.70 -11.26
N THR A 146 0.71 1.12 -10.28
CA THR A 146 1.41 2.42 -10.29
C THR A 146 2.89 2.15 -10.12
N LEU A 147 3.68 2.64 -11.06
CA LEU A 147 5.14 2.58 -11.03
C LEU A 147 5.68 3.99 -10.87
N LEU A 148 6.35 4.26 -9.75
CA LEU A 148 7.07 5.52 -9.57
C LEU A 148 8.53 5.31 -9.96
N TRP A 149 8.93 5.88 -11.10
CA TRP A 149 10.34 5.90 -11.52
C TRP A 149 11.18 6.85 -10.68
N LYS A 150 10.57 7.93 -10.20
CA LYS A 150 11.17 8.93 -9.31
C LYS A 150 10.09 9.65 -8.52
N ARG A 151 10.49 10.41 -7.50
CA ARG A 151 9.58 11.26 -6.72
C ARG A 151 8.86 12.28 -7.63
N PRO A 152 7.51 12.31 -7.66
CA PRO A 152 6.75 13.36 -8.34
C PRO A 152 7.09 14.73 -7.76
N LEU A 153 7.06 15.77 -8.60
CA LEU A 153 7.52 17.12 -8.19
C LEU A 153 6.69 17.73 -7.06
N ALA A 154 5.39 17.41 -7.01
CA ALA A 154 4.45 17.96 -6.02
C ALA A 154 4.35 17.14 -4.72
N SER A 155 5.08 16.03 -4.60
CA SER A 155 4.96 15.11 -3.47
C SER A 155 6.25 15.06 -2.64
N ASP A 156 6.15 15.18 -1.31
CA ASP A 156 7.25 14.87 -0.40
C ASP A 156 7.14 13.40 0.02
N ILE A 157 7.91 12.55 -0.65
CA ILE A 157 7.97 11.10 -0.41
C ILE A 157 9.26 10.77 0.33
N GLU A 158 9.11 10.08 1.46
CA GLU A 158 10.19 9.49 2.24
C GLU A 158 10.05 7.96 2.23
N VAL A 159 11.11 7.26 1.86
CA VAL A 159 11.13 5.80 1.80
C VAL A 159 12.02 5.26 2.93
N LEU A 160 11.43 4.45 3.79
CA LEU A 160 12.10 3.78 4.91
C LEU A 160 12.25 2.29 4.56
N LEU A 161 13.49 1.88 4.29
CA LEU A 161 13.85 0.47 4.12
C LEU A 161 14.24 -0.12 5.47
N VAL A 162 13.55 -1.19 5.85
CA VAL A 162 13.75 -1.87 7.14
C VAL A 162 14.35 -3.24 6.88
N ASN A 163 15.44 -3.57 7.58
CA ASN A 163 16.13 -4.86 7.48
C ASN A 163 15.38 -6.01 8.17
N GLU A 164 14.08 -6.12 7.91
CA GLU A 164 13.17 -7.12 8.46
C GLU A 164 12.19 -7.58 7.37
N GLN A 165 11.60 -8.76 7.55
CA GLN A 165 10.49 -9.21 6.70
C GLN A 165 9.19 -8.60 7.20
N LEU A 166 8.62 -7.65 6.43
CA LEU A 166 7.42 -6.92 6.83
C LEU A 166 6.34 -7.02 5.76
N GLY A 167 5.11 -7.29 6.21
CA GLY A 167 3.96 -7.52 5.35
C GLY A 167 4.27 -8.51 4.22
N TYR A 168 3.77 -8.18 3.03
CA TYR A 168 4.02 -8.91 1.80
C TYR A 168 4.21 -7.94 0.65
#